data_AF-A0A330MHZ1-F1
#
_entry.id   AF-A0A330MHZ1-F1
#
_cell.length_a   1.000
_cell.length_b   1.000
_cell.length_c   1.000
_cell.angle_alpha   90.00
_cell.angle_beta   90.00
_cell.angle_gamma   90.00
#
_symmetry.space_group_name_H-M   'P 1'
#
loop_
_entity.id
_entity.type
_entity.pdbx_description
1 polymer ?
#
loop_
_entity_poly.entity_id
_entity_poly.type
_entity_poly.pdbx_seq_one_letter_code
_entity_poly.pdbx_strand_id
1 'polypeptide(L)'
;MDKVTPQSQTPILSLVCTAFGHDYIVTRKITDHISEYKCTCCGREVSNSYSGKFEALTYKQREVNECLSSFFRKKKRISIH
;
A
#
# COMPACT_ATOMS: atom_id res chain seq x y z
N MET A 1 -4.00 -0.13 -19.06
CA MET A 1 -3.46 -1.51 -18.96
C MET A 1 -2.09 -1.35 -18.33
N ASP A 2 -2.06 -1.26 -17.00
CA ASP A 2 -0.89 -0.75 -16.31
C ASP A 2 -0.29 -1.88 -15.49
N LYS A 3 0.93 -2.23 -15.91
CA LYS A 3 1.70 -3.39 -15.53
C LYS A 3 1.85 -3.45 -14.02
N VAL A 4 1.38 -4.53 -13.40
CA VAL A 4 1.89 -5.00 -12.11
C VAL A 4 3.38 -5.25 -12.34
N THR A 5 4.23 -4.37 -11.81
CA THR A 5 5.70 -4.55 -11.84
C THR A 5 6.00 -5.88 -11.16
N PRO A 6 6.56 -6.89 -11.86
CA PRO A 6 7.04 -8.09 -11.19
C PRO A 6 8.23 -7.65 -10.33
N GLN A 7 8.00 -7.54 -9.02
CA GLN A 7 9.09 -7.33 -8.07
C GLN A 7 9.95 -8.58 -8.17
N SER A 8 11.14 -8.43 -8.76
CA SER A 8 12.20 -9.42 -8.87
C SER A 8 12.58 -9.88 -7.47
N GLN A 9 11.96 -10.96 -7.02
CA GLN A 9 12.23 -11.54 -5.72
C GLN A 9 13.21 -12.69 -5.90
N THR A 10 14.38 -12.57 -5.27
CA THR A 10 15.23 -13.73 -5.02
C THR A 10 14.44 -14.71 -4.14
N PRO A 11 14.28 -15.99 -4.52
CA PRO A 11 13.37 -16.94 -3.87
C PRO A 11 13.69 -17.18 -2.38
N ILE A 12 14.92 -16.90 -1.97
CA ILE A 12 15.38 -17.01 -0.58
C ILE A 12 14.72 -15.99 0.36
N LEU A 13 14.50 -14.74 -0.07
CA LEU A 13 13.92 -13.70 0.80
C LEU A 13 12.43 -13.94 1.05
N SER A 14 11.71 -14.53 0.08
CA SER A 14 10.29 -14.88 0.27
C SER A 14 10.08 -15.96 1.33
N LEU A 15 10.99 -16.94 1.46
CA LEU A 15 10.89 -17.97 2.50
C LEU A 15 11.13 -17.38 3.90
N VAL A 16 12.05 -16.42 4.03
CA VAL A 16 12.32 -15.74 5.30
C VAL A 16 11.08 -14.99 5.80
N CYS A 17 10.34 -14.31 4.91
CA CYS A 17 9.09 -13.65 5.28
C CYS A 17 8.04 -14.63 5.85
N THR A 18 8.00 -15.85 5.32
CA THR A 18 7.07 -16.89 5.79
C THR A 18 7.46 -17.43 7.17
N ALA A 19 8.76 -17.50 7.47
CA ALA A 19 9.26 -18.03 8.75
C ALA A 19 9.34 -16.98 9.87
N PHE A 20 9.75 -15.75 9.56
CA PHE A 20 10.01 -14.68 10.55
C PHE A 20 8.96 -13.55 10.53
N GLY A 21 8.10 -13.51 9.51
CA GLY A 21 7.13 -12.45 9.32
C GLY A 21 7.57 -11.39 8.32
N HIS A 22 6.61 -10.56 7.91
CA HIS A 22 6.83 -9.52 6.91
C HIS A 22 7.28 -8.21 7.57
N ASP A 23 8.41 -7.68 7.11
CA ASP A 23 8.85 -6.34 7.46
C ASP A 23 8.20 -5.32 6.51
N TYR A 24 7.13 -4.65 6.96
CA TYR A 24 6.37 -3.68 6.16
C TYR A 24 6.81 -2.24 6.43
N ILE A 25 7.18 -1.53 5.36
CA ILE A 25 7.45 -0.09 5.39
C ILE A 25 6.30 0.68 4.75
N VAL A 26 6.01 1.88 5.26
CA VAL A 26 4.99 2.77 4.68
C VAL A 26 5.51 3.33 3.35
N THR A 27 4.83 3.05 2.25
CA THR A 27 5.19 3.56 0.92
C THR A 27 4.44 4.83 0.55
N ARG A 28 3.16 4.92 0.91
CA ARG A 28 2.32 6.07 0.57
C ARG A 28 1.22 6.27 1.62
N LYS A 29 1.07 7.50 2.11
CA LYS A 29 -0.06 7.88 2.97
C LYS A 29 -1.20 8.43 2.10
N ILE A 30 -2.33 7.73 2.05
CA ILE A 30 -3.49 8.07 1.20
C ILE A 30 -4.38 9.08 1.93
N THR A 31 -4.78 8.75 3.15
CA THR A 31 -5.54 9.62 4.06
C THR A 31 -4.90 9.60 5.43
N ASP A 32 -5.55 10.17 6.45
CA ASP A 32 -5.03 10.05 7.81
C ASP A 32 -5.08 8.62 8.35
N HIS A 33 -6.11 7.87 7.95
CA HIS A 33 -6.37 6.51 8.43
C HIS A 33 -5.96 5.41 7.45
N ILE A 34 -5.73 5.76 6.18
CA ILE A 34 -5.41 4.82 5.09
C ILE A 34 -3.99 5.07 4.59
N SER A 35 -3.15 4.04 4.67
CA SER A 35 -1.77 4.03 4.20
C SER A 35 -1.46 2.74 3.44
N GLU A 36 -0.59 2.85 2.46
CA GLU A 36 -0.02 1.74 1.69
C GLU A 36 1.33 1.36 2.29
N TYR A 37 1.58 0.07 2.32
CA TYR A 37 2.75 -0.56 2.89
C TYR A 37 3.36 -1.53 1.90
N LYS A 38 4.67 -1.71 1.96
CA LYS A 38 5.39 -2.67 1.13
C LYS A 38 6.38 -3.43 1.99
N CYS A 39 6.43 -4.74 1.80
CA CYS A 39 7.42 -5.57 2.46
C CYS A 39 8.80 -5.32 1.84
N THR A 40 9.81 -5.00 2.64
CA THR A 40 11.19 -4.81 2.18
C THR A 40 11.81 -6.11 1.66
N CYS A 41 11.42 -7.23 2.28
CA CYS A 41 11.97 -8.55 1.99
C CYS A 41 11.34 -9.21 0.75
N CYS A 42 10.00 -9.31 0.69
CA CYS A 42 9.32 -9.96 -0.44
C CYS A 42 8.57 -8.99 -1.36
N GLY A 43 8.66 -7.68 -1.15
CA GLY A 43 7.99 -6.70 -2.01
C GLY A 43 6.46 -6.74 -2.00
N ARG A 44 5.83 -7.55 -1.12
CA ARG A 44 4.37 -7.64 -1.02
C ARG A 44 3.78 -6.31 -0.59
N GLU A 45 2.81 -5.83 -1.35
CA GLU A 45 2.12 -4.57 -1.10
C GLU A 45 0.78 -4.82 -0.41
N VAL A 46 0.53 -4.09 0.68
CA VAL A 46 -0.72 -4.14 1.44
C VAL A 46 -1.16 -2.73 1.80
N SER A 47 -2.45 -2.50 1.98
CA SER A 47 -2.98 -1.23 2.52
C SER A 47 -3.72 -1.47 3.82
N ASN A 48 -3.65 -0.54 4.77
CA ASN A 48 -4.56 -0.58 5.91
C ASN A 48 -5.91 0.03 5.52
N SER A 49 -7.00 -0.62 5.93
CA SER A 49 -8.35 -0.06 5.83
C SER A 49 -8.71 0.69 7.11
N TYR A 50 -9.80 1.47 7.08
CA TYR A 50 -10.33 2.16 8.27
C TYR A 50 -10.59 1.20 9.45
N SER A 51 -10.86 -0.07 9.18
CA SER A 51 -11.03 -1.13 10.19
C SER A 51 -9.70 -1.65 10.79
N GLY A 52 -8.54 -1.08 10.43
CA GLY A 52 -7.23 -1.50 10.91
C GLY A 52 -6.71 -2.81 10.31
N LYS A 53 -7.40 -3.37 9.32
CA LYS A 53 -6.98 -4.60 8.62
C LYS A 53 -5.99 -4.28 7.51
N PHE A 54 -4.95 -5.09 7.39
CA PHE A 54 -4.07 -5.12 6.23
C PHE A 54 -4.69 -5.97 5.13
N GLU A 55 -5.00 -5.35 4.01
CA GLU A 55 -5.51 -6.03 2.82
C GLU A 55 -4.47 -5.97 1.70
N ALA A 56 -4.41 -7.04 0.90
CA ALA A 56 -3.48 -7.10 -0.22
C ALA A 56 -3.81 -6.01 -1.24
N LEU A 57 -2.83 -5.19 -1.61
CA LEU A 57 -3.02 -4.03 -2.48
C LEU A 57 -3.28 -4.49 -3.92
N THR A 58 -4.55 -4.77 -4.22
CA THR A 58 -5.01 -5.17 -5.56
C THR A 58 -5.14 -3.96 -6.48
N TYR A 59 -5.20 -4.20 -7.80
CA TYR A 59 -5.42 -3.15 -8.80
C TYR A 59 -6.65 -2.28 -8.48
N LYS A 60 -7.79 -2.92 -8.14
CA LYS A 60 -9.00 -2.19 -7.75
C LYS A 60 -8.81 -1.34 -6.49
N GLN A 61 -8.09 -1.85 -5.49
CA GLN A 61 -7.80 -1.07 -4.28
C GLN A 61 -6.87 0.12 -4.58
N ARG A 62 -5.92 -0.02 -5.52
CA ARG A 62 -5.09 1.10 -5.97
C ARG A 62 -5.92 2.21 -6.62
N GLU A 63 -6.88 1.85 -7.48
CA GLU A 63 -7.77 2.83 -8.10
C GLU A 63 -8.60 3.58 -7.05
N VAL A 64 -9.15 2.86 -6.07
CA VAL A 64 -9.89 3.45 -4.95
C VAL A 64 -8.98 4.38 -4.12
N ASN A 65 -7.79 3.91 -3.76
CA ASN A 65 -6.82 4.69 -2.98
C ASN A 65 -6.38 5.96 -3.74
N GLU A 66 -6.18 5.88 -5.05
CA GLU A 66 -5.84 7.02 -5.88
C GLU A 66 -6.98 8.05 -5.93
N CYS A 67 -8.22 7.58 -6.12
CA CYS A 67 -9.41 8.42 -6.07
C CYS A 67 -9.52 9.14 -4.71
N LEU A 68 -9.40 8.40 -3.60
CA LEU A 68 -9.42 8.95 -2.25
C LEU A 68 -8.27 9.95 -2.03
N SER A 69 -7.04 9.61 -2.41
CA SER A 69 -5.88 10.49 -2.32
C SER A 69 -6.15 11.82 -3.04
N SER A 70 -6.73 11.77 -4.23
CA SER A 70 -7.04 12.97 -5.02
C SER A 70 -8.13 13.83 -4.36
N PHE A 71 -9.17 13.20 -3.83
CA PHE A 71 -10.29 13.85 -3.16
C PHE A 71 -9.82 14.53 -1.87
N PHE A 72 -9.10 13.82 -1.01
CA PHE A 72 -8.58 14.37 0.24
C PHE A 72 -7.55 15.47 0.00
N ARG A 73 -6.68 15.35 -1.02
CA ARG A 73 -5.79 16.46 -1.43
C ARG A 73 -6.57 17.70 -1.88
N LYS A 74 -7.68 17.54 -2.59
CA LYS A 74 -8.56 18.67 -2.97
C LYS A 74 -9.22 19.27 -1.73
N LYS A 75 -9.81 18.44 -0.87
CA LYS A 75 -10.44 18.88 0.39
C LYS A 75 -9.46 19.67 1.28
N LYS A 76 -8.24 19.16 1.49
CA LYS A 76 -7.19 19.86 2.26
C LYS A 76 -6.87 21.23 1.67
N ARG A 77 -6.83 21.37 0.35
CA ARG A 77 -6.58 22.68 -0.30
C ARG A 77 -7.74 23.66 -0.11
N ILE A 78 -8.98 23.18 -0.10
CA ILE A 78 -10.17 24.01 0.11
C ILE A 78 -10.28 24.45 1.58
N SER A 79 -10.01 23.56 2.54
CA SER A 79 -10.11 23.89 3.97
C SER A 79 -9.00 24.81 4.51
N ILE A 80 -7.98 25.14 3.70
CA ILE A 80 -6.92 26.10 4.05
C ILE A 80 -7.33 27.54 3.66
N HIS A 81 -8.50 27.73 3.03
CA HIS A 81 -9.03 29.00 2.60
C HIS A 81 -10.38 29.31 3.27
#